data_AF-A0A966YNC4-F1
#
_entry.id   AF-A0A966YNC4-F1
#
_cell.length_a   1.000
_cell.length_b   1.000
_cell.length_c   1.000
_cell.angle_alpha   90.00
_cell.angle_beta   90.00
_cell.angle_gamma   90.00
#
_symmetry.space_group_name_H-M   'P 1'
#
loop_
_entity.id
_entity.type
_entity.pdbx_description
1 polymer ?
#
loop_
_entity_poly.entity_id
_entity_poly.type
_entity_poly.pdbx_seq_one_letter_code
_entity_poly.pdbx_strand_id
1 'polypeptide(L)'
;MPGPSILRLATEVAAVGELGAFTMSAPLVKRWLPRGDRPVFVMPGFLAGDGSTRPLRRTLDRLGHTTYGWDLGRNLGPTPEILDGIVERIDELQQKHGPIDVVGWSLGGIFARELARVAPH
;
A
#
# COMPACT_ATOMS: atom_id res chain seq x y z
N MET A 1 8.35 34.28 9.37
CA MET A 1 8.44 32.86 8.95
C MET A 1 8.03 32.78 7.48
N PRO A 2 8.85 32.26 6.56
CA PRO A 2 8.43 32.18 5.16
C PRO A 2 7.42 31.03 4.98
N GLY A 3 6.31 31.30 4.28
CA GLY A 3 5.29 30.32 3.95
C GLY A 3 5.77 29.27 2.94
N PRO A 4 5.06 28.13 2.82
CA PRO A 4 5.48 27.04 1.95
C PRO A 4 5.51 27.48 0.48
N SER A 5 6.58 27.14 -0.25
CA SER A 5 6.75 27.56 -1.64
C SER A 5 5.89 26.72 -2.60
N ILE A 6 5.28 27.39 -3.57
CA ILE A 6 4.41 26.83 -4.64
C ILE A 6 5.09 25.68 -5.41
N LEU A 7 6.43 25.67 -5.47
CA LEU A 7 7.25 24.62 -6.07
C LEU A 7 7.12 23.25 -5.38
N ARG A 8 6.82 23.19 -4.08
CA ARG A 8 6.59 21.92 -3.36
C ARG A 8 5.20 21.33 -3.60
N LEU A 9 4.21 22.18 -3.91
CA LEU A 9 2.87 21.71 -4.29
C LEU A 9 2.87 21.12 -5.71
N ALA A 10 3.67 21.69 -6.63
CA ALA A 10 3.75 21.22 -8.00
C ALA A 10 4.34 19.80 -8.12
N THR A 11 5.28 19.43 -7.25
CA THR A 11 5.82 18.05 -7.18
C THR A 11 4.80 17.03 -6.67
N GLU A 12 3.86 17.44 -5.81
CA GLU A 12 2.76 16.58 -5.35
C GLU A 12 1.71 16.35 -6.45
N VAL A 13 1.51 17.32 -7.35
CA VAL A 13 0.59 17.20 -8.49
C VAL A 13 1.19 16.37 -9.63
N ALA A 14 2.51 16.39 -9.83
CA ALA A 14 3.18 15.50 -10.80
C ALA A 14 2.98 14.01 -10.44
N ALA A 15 2.86 13.68 -9.15
CA ALA A 15 2.54 12.32 -8.68
C ALA A 15 1.10 11.87 -9.01
N VAL A 16 0.18 12.81 -9.29
CA VAL A 16 -1.16 12.49 -9.81
C VAL A 16 -1.10 12.08 -11.29
N GLY A 17 -0.09 12.53 -12.05
CA GLY A 17 0.17 12.06 -13.42
C GLY A 17 0.58 10.59 -13.50
N GLU A 18 1.22 10.06 -12.45
CA GLU A 18 1.65 8.65 -12.38
C GLU A 18 0.46 7.67 -12.23
N LEU A 19 -0.69 8.12 -11.70
CA LEU A 19 -1.94 7.33 -11.67
C LEU A 19 -2.47 7.01 -13.07
N GLY A 20 -2.26 7.90 -14.05
CA GLY A 20 -2.58 7.66 -15.46
C GLY A 20 -1.64 6.64 -16.11
N ALA A 21 -0.36 6.63 -15.72
CA ALA A 21 0.64 5.70 -16.23
C ALA A 21 0.49 4.28 -15.64
N PHE A 22 0.04 4.15 -14.39
CA PHE A 22 -0.22 2.87 -13.73
C PHE A 22 -1.41 2.10 -14.34
N THR A 23 -2.49 2.81 -14.70
CA THR A 23 -3.64 2.21 -15.38
C THR A 23 -3.31 1.76 -16.82
N MET A 24 -2.42 2.48 -17.51
CA MET A 24 -1.93 2.08 -18.85
C MET A 24 -0.90 0.93 -18.84
N SER A 25 -0.20 0.68 -17.73
CA SER A 25 0.84 -0.36 -17.63
C SER A 25 0.38 -1.70 -17.04
N ALA A 26 -0.87 -1.80 -16.56
CA ALA A 26 -1.46 -3.01 -16.01
C ALA A 26 -1.31 -4.30 -16.86
N PRO A 27 -1.35 -4.26 -18.22
CA PRO A 27 -1.13 -5.45 -19.04
C PRO A 27 0.32 -5.95 -19.04
N LEU A 28 1.29 -5.04 -18.86
CA LEU A 28 2.72 -5.39 -18.83
C LEU A 28 3.11 -5.97 -17.47
N VAL A 29 2.56 -5.43 -16.38
CA VAL A 29 2.74 -5.93 -15.00
C VAL A 29 2.30 -7.39 -14.87
N LYS A 30 1.22 -7.78 -15.55
CA LYS A 30 0.70 -9.17 -15.61
C LYS A 30 1.69 -10.19 -16.21
N ARG A 31 2.66 -9.75 -17.03
CA ARG A 31 3.61 -10.65 -17.72
C ARG A 31 4.90 -10.89 -16.93
N TRP A 32 5.17 -10.07 -15.92
CA TRP A 32 6.44 -10.09 -15.18
C TRP A 32 6.29 -10.33 -13.68
N LEU A 33 5.08 -10.28 -13.11
CA LEU A 33 4.89 -10.71 -11.73
C LEU A 33 5.03 -12.24 -11.64
N PRO A 34 5.96 -12.75 -10.81
CA PRO A 34 5.92 -14.15 -10.40
C PRO A 34 4.55 -14.47 -9.83
N ARG A 35 4.03 -15.67 -10.08
CA ARG A 35 2.87 -16.18 -9.30
C ARG A 35 3.29 -16.12 -7.84
N GLY A 36 2.61 -15.31 -7.03
CA GLY A 36 3.04 -15.06 -5.67
C GLY A 36 2.69 -16.22 -4.75
N ASP A 37 3.69 -16.95 -4.29
CA ASP A 37 3.55 -17.93 -3.20
C ASP A 37 3.33 -17.25 -1.84
N ARG A 38 3.66 -15.94 -1.74
CA ARG A 38 3.53 -15.12 -0.53
C ARG A 38 2.21 -14.35 -0.54
N PRO A 39 1.48 -14.29 0.59
CA PRO A 39 0.31 -13.42 0.69
C PRO A 39 0.67 -11.94 0.61
N VAL A 40 -0.26 -11.13 0.11
CA VAL A 40 -0.06 -9.70 -0.09
C VAL A 40 -0.95 -8.89 0.85
N PHE A 41 -0.35 -8.12 1.75
CA PHE A 41 -1.03 -7.14 2.59
C PHE A 41 -1.20 -5.80 1.87
N VAL A 42 -2.43 -5.29 1.77
CA VAL A 42 -2.75 -4.09 0.98
C VAL A 42 -3.22 -2.93 1.86
N MET A 43 -2.45 -1.85 1.89
CA MET A 43 -2.70 -0.67 2.72
C MET A 43 -3.36 0.48 1.93
N PRO A 44 -4.44 1.09 2.43
CA PRO A 44 -5.14 2.20 1.79
C PRO A 44 -4.39 3.53 1.91
N GLY A 45 -4.76 4.48 1.06
CA GLY A 45 -4.31 5.88 1.18
C GLY A 45 -4.97 6.64 2.33
N PHE A 46 -4.54 7.88 2.54
CA PHE A 46 -5.04 8.75 3.60
C PHE A 46 -6.57 8.92 3.53
N LEU A 47 -7.23 8.89 4.68
CA LEU A 47 -8.68 8.90 4.90
C LEU A 47 -9.47 7.76 4.26
N ALA A 48 -8.80 6.85 3.56
CA ALA A 48 -9.42 5.69 2.93
C ALA A 48 -9.34 4.45 3.84
N GLY A 49 -10.17 3.46 3.53
CA GLY A 49 -10.16 2.16 4.20
C GLY A 49 -10.28 1.04 3.18
N ASP A 50 -10.52 -0.18 3.65
CA ASP A 50 -10.49 -1.38 2.81
C ASP A 50 -11.40 -1.36 1.58
N GLY A 51 -12.48 -0.59 1.60
CA GLY A 51 -13.35 -0.39 0.44
C GLY A 51 -12.62 0.17 -0.77
N SER A 52 -11.67 1.09 -0.58
CA SER A 52 -10.94 1.75 -1.67
C SER A 52 -9.95 0.83 -2.37
N THR A 53 -9.40 -0.16 -1.65
CA THR A 53 -8.43 -1.13 -2.17
C THR A 53 -9.07 -2.40 -2.71
N ARG A 54 -10.41 -2.56 -2.62
CA ARG A 54 -11.12 -3.74 -3.14
C ARG A 54 -10.83 -4.03 -4.62
N PRO A 55 -10.83 -3.04 -5.55
CA PRO A 55 -10.53 -3.32 -6.97
C PRO A 55 -9.11 -3.82 -7.19
N LEU A 56 -8.14 -3.27 -6.43
CA LEU A 56 -6.74 -3.70 -6.47
C LEU A 56 -6.59 -5.14 -5.96
N ARG A 57 -7.14 -5.42 -4.78
CA ARG A 57 -7.13 -6.77 -4.18
C ARG A 57 -7.75 -7.82 -5.11
N ARG A 58 -8.93 -7.55 -5.67
CA ARG A 58 -9.56 -8.43 -6.67
C ARG A 58 -8.69 -8.69 -7.90
N THR A 59 -7.92 -7.70 -8.33
CA THR A 59 -7.03 -7.83 -9.49
C THR A 59 -5.86 -8.75 -9.14
N LEU A 60 -5.25 -8.57 -7.96
CA LEU A 60 -4.19 -9.44 -7.45
C LEU A 60 -4.69 -10.87 -7.21
N ASP A 61 -5.90 -11.04 -6.65
CA ASP A 61 -6.53 -12.34 -6.46
C ASP A 61 -6.71 -13.07 -7.81
N ARG A 62 -7.15 -12.35 -8.85
CA ARG A 62 -7.27 -12.89 -10.22
C ARG A 62 -5.93 -13.24 -10.86
N LEU A 63 -4.83 -12.66 -10.37
CA LEU A 63 -3.47 -13.00 -10.80
C LEU A 63 -2.88 -14.18 -10.01
N GLY A 64 -3.62 -14.70 -9.01
CA GLY A 64 -3.23 -15.87 -8.23
C GLY A 64 -2.56 -15.53 -6.89
N HIS A 65 -2.58 -14.27 -6.45
CA HIS A 65 -2.10 -13.89 -5.13
C HIS A 65 -3.20 -14.06 -4.08
N THR A 66 -2.83 -14.39 -2.85
CA THR A 66 -3.77 -14.29 -1.71
C THR A 66 -3.65 -12.90 -1.12
N THR A 67 -4.70 -12.08 -1.15
CA THR A 67 -4.63 -10.72 -0.60
C THR A 67 -5.33 -10.54 0.74
N TYR A 68 -4.74 -9.72 1.60
CA TYR A 68 -5.27 -9.31 2.89
C TYR A 68 -5.47 -7.79 2.93
N GLY A 69 -6.60 -7.38 3.49
CA GLY A 69 -6.92 -5.97 3.71
C GLY A 69 -6.26 -5.41 4.97
N TRP A 70 -6.40 -4.10 5.08
CA TRP A 70 -5.91 -3.26 6.16
C TRP A 70 -6.56 -3.58 7.50
N ASP A 71 -7.88 -3.71 7.56
CA ASP A 71 -8.65 -4.05 8.77
C ASP A 71 -8.52 -3.09 9.99
N LEU A 72 -7.79 -1.97 9.87
CA LEU A 72 -7.70 -0.94 10.93
C LEU A 72 -8.64 0.26 10.67
N GLY A 73 -9.74 0.05 9.94
CA GLY A 73 -10.69 1.11 9.61
C GLY A 73 -10.18 2.13 8.58
N ARG A 74 -10.29 3.43 8.89
CA ARG A 74 -9.80 4.52 8.02
C ARG A 74 -8.34 4.84 8.36
N ASN A 75 -7.51 5.01 7.34
CA ASN A 75 -6.14 5.47 7.52
C ASN A 75 -6.11 6.97 7.87
N LEU A 76 -5.91 7.28 9.15
CA LEU A 76 -5.83 8.66 9.66
C LEU A 76 -4.40 9.23 9.60
N GLY A 77 -3.47 8.56 8.91
CA GLY A 77 -2.06 8.92 8.91
C GLY A 77 -1.32 8.35 10.13
N PRO A 78 -0.11 8.83 10.44
CA PRO A 78 0.79 8.23 11.43
C PRO A 78 0.39 8.58 12.86
N THR A 79 -0.80 8.15 13.29
CA THR A 79 -1.20 8.19 14.69
C THR A 79 -0.65 6.96 15.43
N PRO A 80 -0.43 7.01 16.75
CA PRO A 80 0.03 5.85 17.51
C PRO A 80 -0.83 4.60 17.27
N GLU A 81 -2.16 4.76 17.25
CA GLU A 81 -3.11 3.66 17.05
C GLU A 81 -2.95 3.01 15.66
N ILE A 82 -2.66 3.81 14.64
CA ILE A 82 -2.47 3.32 13.27
C ILE A 82 -1.11 2.64 13.14
N LEU A 83 -0.06 3.18 13.75
CA LEU A 83 1.28 2.61 13.70
C LEU A 83 1.34 1.28 14.44
N ASP A 84 0.79 1.21 15.64
CA ASP A 84 0.74 -0.01 16.45
C ASP A 84 -0.13 -1.07 15.73
N GLY A 85 -1.30 -0.66 15.23
CA GLY A 85 -2.17 -1.56 14.48
C GLY A 85 -1.53 -2.11 13.19
N ILE A 86 -0.70 -1.34 12.49
CA ILE A 86 0.05 -1.83 11.32
C ILE A 86 0.97 -2.98 11.73
N VAL A 87 1.73 -2.79 12.81
CA VAL A 87 2.69 -3.78 13.30
C VAL A 87 1.96 -5.04 13.73
N GLU A 88 0.92 -4.91 14.54
CA GLU A 88 0.07 -6.02 14.97
C GLU A 88 -0.49 -6.78 13.76
N ARG A 89 -1.00 -6.07 12.76
CA ARG A 89 -1.57 -6.69 11.56
C ARG A 89 -0.53 -7.45 10.74
N ILE A 90 0.68 -6.92 10.63
CA ILE A 90 1.78 -7.60 9.92
C ILE A 90 2.19 -8.85 10.69
N ASP A 91 2.35 -8.75 12.01
CA ASP A 91 2.72 -9.86 12.86
C ASP A 91 1.68 -10.98 12.81
N GLU A 92 0.39 -10.65 12.87
CA GLU A 92 -0.71 -11.61 12.71
C GLU A 92 -0.62 -12.37 11.39
N LEU A 93 -0.42 -11.65 10.29
CA LEU A 93 -0.35 -12.24 8.95
C LEU A 93 0.92 -13.10 8.79
N GLN A 94 2.05 -12.64 9.32
CA GLN A 94 3.31 -13.36 9.28
C GLN A 94 3.30 -14.63 10.13
N GLN A 95 2.73 -14.57 11.33
CA GLN A 95 2.57 -15.75 12.19
C GLN A 95 1.70 -16.82 11.53
N LYS A 96 0.66 -16.40 10.79
CA LYS A 96 -0.29 -17.32 10.18
C LYS A 96 0.18 -17.90 8.84
N HIS A 97 0.92 -17.12 8.05
CA HIS A 97 1.22 -17.47 6.66
C HIS A 97 2.72 -17.49 6.34
N GLY A 98 3.58 -17.14 7.29
CA GLY A 98 4.99 -16.89 7.03
C GLY A 98 5.19 -15.56 6.31
N PRO A 99 6.30 -15.39 5.57
CA PRO A 99 6.65 -14.13 4.95
C PRO A 99 5.56 -13.58 4.02
N ILE A 100 5.27 -12.28 4.14
CA ILE A 100 4.26 -11.58 3.34
C ILE A 100 4.90 -10.52 2.44
N ASP A 101 4.17 -10.11 1.41
CA ASP A 101 4.49 -8.94 0.58
C ASP A 101 3.55 -7.78 0.97
N VAL A 102 4.04 -6.54 0.89
CA VAL A 102 3.28 -5.36 1.29
C VAL A 102 3.10 -4.42 0.10
N VAL A 103 1.85 -4.04 -0.18
CA VAL A 103 1.48 -3.08 -1.21
C VAL A 103 0.75 -1.90 -0.57
N GLY A 104 1.32 -0.71 -0.73
CA GLY A 104 0.71 0.53 -0.25
C GLY A 104 0.14 1.38 -1.38
N TRP A 105 -1.10 1.86 -1.22
CA TRP A 105 -1.71 2.82 -2.15
C TRP A 105 -1.59 4.25 -1.61
N SER A 106 -1.11 5.19 -2.44
CA SER A 106 -0.95 6.60 -2.04
C SER A 106 -0.14 6.74 -0.74
N LEU A 107 -0.66 7.38 0.32
CA LEU A 107 -0.01 7.45 1.64
C LEU A 107 0.36 6.06 2.20
N GLY A 108 -0.42 5.02 1.89
CA GLY A 108 -0.07 3.64 2.23
C GLY A 108 1.29 3.23 1.66
N GLY A 109 1.70 3.75 0.50
CA GLY A 109 3.02 3.50 -0.08
C GLY A 109 4.17 4.08 0.73
N ILE A 110 3.95 5.21 1.40
CA ILE A 110 4.92 5.80 2.33
C ILE A 110 5.09 4.90 3.56
N PHE A 111 3.99 4.41 4.14
CA PHE A 111 4.06 3.42 5.22
C PHE A 111 4.78 2.14 4.81
N ALA A 112 4.45 1.57 3.64
CA ALA A 112 5.11 0.37 3.13
C ALA A 112 6.63 0.55 3.02
N ARG A 113 7.06 1.72 2.53
CA ARG A 113 8.48 2.02 2.36
C ARG A 113 9.21 2.22 3.69
N GLU A 114 8.57 2.93 4.64
CA GLU A 114 9.18 3.12 5.96
C GLU A 114 9.22 1.81 6.75
N LEU A 115 8.20 0.95 6.66
CA LEU A 115 8.23 -0.40 7.21
C LEU A 115 9.43 -1.20 6.68
N ALA A 116 9.63 -1.23 5.36
CA ALA A 116 10.77 -1.92 4.75
C ALA A 116 12.14 -1.36 5.20
N ARG A 117 12.21 -0.09 5.64
CA ARG A 117 13.41 0.53 6.18
C ARG A 117 13.66 0.14 7.63
N VAL A 118 12.63 0.16 8.48
CA VAL A 118 12.76 -0.06 9.93
C VAL A 118 12.78 -1.54 10.30
N ALA A 119 12.16 -2.39 9.48
CA ALA A 119 12.08 -3.83 9.66
C ALA A 119 12.12 -4.53 8.29
N PRO A 120 13.31 -4.86 7.76
CA PRO A 120 13.41 -5.72 6.59
C PRO A 120 12.91 -7.13 6.98
N HIS A 121 11.75 -7.51 6.44
CA HIS A 121 11.12 -8.83 6.64
C HIS A 121 11.51 -9.83 5.54
#